data_AF-A0A5B7Y9V0-F1
#
_entry.id   AF-A0A5B7Y9V0-F1
#
_cell.length_a   1.000
_cell.length_b   1.000
_cell.length_c   1.000
_cell.angle_alpha   90.00
_cell.angle_beta   90.00
_cell.angle_gamma   90.00
#
_symmetry.space_group_name_H-M   'P 1'
#
loop_
_entity.id
_entity.type
_entity.pdbx_description
1 polymer ?
#
loop_
_entity_poly.entity_id
_entity_poly.type
_entity_poly.pdbx_seq_one_letter_code
_entity_poly.pdbx_strand_id
1 'polypeptide(L)'
;MQTTYLCAKHAEWVYTNPNEAAYFLSRDEKQGASLFNTGRYSDSIPYLGCAFDIAEILLELDDNARPWLIKKLQTLSYMLVCAYQMAEHAELKQAIALRTINIVSTYLAAAHHEQSSLY
;
A
#
# COMPACT_ATOMS: atom_id res chain seq x y z
N MET A 1 -0.48 15.70 -6.38
CA MET A 1 0.81 15.33 -5.76
C MET A 1 0.77 13.83 -5.52
N GLN A 2 1.65 13.05 -6.14
CA GLN A 2 1.70 11.60 -5.93
C GLN A 2 2.70 11.35 -4.80
N THR A 3 2.21 10.92 -3.64
CA THR A 3 3.06 10.55 -2.50
C THR A 3 3.57 9.14 -2.71
N THR A 4 4.71 9.01 -3.40
CA THR A 4 5.48 7.77 -3.42
C THR A 4 6.46 7.75 -2.24
N TYR A 5 6.60 6.61 -1.61
CA TYR A 5 7.44 6.37 -0.44
C TYR A 5 8.69 5.57 -0.79
N LEU A 6 8.60 4.66 -1.75
CA LEU A 6 9.76 4.05 -2.37
C LEU A 6 10.37 5.01 -3.38
N CYS A 7 11.70 5.13 -3.35
CA CYS A 7 12.42 5.75 -4.45
C CYS A 7 12.41 4.81 -5.67
N ALA A 8 12.65 5.37 -6.86
CA ALA A 8 12.61 4.63 -8.13
C ALA A 8 13.45 3.33 -8.10
N LYS A 9 14.65 3.38 -7.51
CA LYS A 9 15.52 2.21 -7.37
C LYS A 9 14.90 1.10 -6.53
N HIS A 10 14.25 1.43 -5.42
CA HIS A 10 13.60 0.41 -4.57
C HIS A 10 12.32 -0.10 -5.20
N ALA A 11 11.55 0.75 -5.90
CA ALA A 11 10.39 0.30 -6.67
C ALA A 11 10.81 -0.70 -7.75
N GLU A 12 11.83 -0.40 -8.56
CA GLU A 12 12.40 -1.31 -9.57
C GLU A 12 12.89 -2.63 -8.96
N TRP A 13 13.51 -2.57 -7.79
CA TRP A 13 13.94 -3.77 -7.08
C TRP A 13 12.75 -4.67 -6.69
N VAL A 14 11.61 -4.10 -6.28
CA VAL A 14 10.39 -4.87 -5.97
C VAL A 14 9.86 -5.58 -7.22
N TYR A 15 9.82 -4.89 -8.37
CA TYR A 15 9.39 -5.51 -9.63
C TYR A 15 10.25 -6.72 -10.03
N THR A 16 11.53 -6.69 -9.69
CA THR A 16 12.48 -7.77 -10.04
C THR A 16 12.64 -8.84 -8.95
N ASN A 17 12.14 -8.60 -7.72
CA ASN A 17 12.27 -9.49 -6.56
C ASN A 17 10.96 -9.57 -5.75
N PRO A 18 9.82 -9.95 -6.34
CA PRO A 18 8.51 -9.85 -5.69
C PRO A 18 8.33 -10.79 -4.49
N ASN A 19 8.98 -11.96 -4.50
CA ASN A 19 8.91 -12.90 -3.39
C ASN A 19 9.65 -12.36 -2.16
N GLU A 20 10.84 -11.82 -2.36
CA GLU A 20 11.66 -11.18 -1.35
C GLU A 20 10.94 -9.93 -0.82
N ALA A 21 10.35 -9.13 -1.71
CA ALA A 21 9.61 -7.93 -1.35
C ALA A 21 8.43 -8.22 -0.40
N ALA A 22 7.79 -9.39 -0.46
CA ALA A 22 6.75 -9.78 0.49
C ALA A 22 7.27 -9.84 1.95
N TYR A 23 8.55 -10.19 2.16
CA TYR A 23 9.18 -10.13 3.48
C TYR A 23 9.37 -8.69 3.95
N PHE A 24 9.83 -7.80 3.07
CA PHE A 24 9.98 -6.37 3.37
C PHE A 24 8.65 -5.70 3.68
N LEU A 25 7.60 -6.04 2.92
CA LEU A 25 6.22 -5.64 3.20
C LEU A 25 5.81 -5.99 4.63
N SER A 26 5.97 -7.26 5.04
CA SER A 26 5.59 -7.69 6.39
C SER A 26 6.43 -7.04 7.48
N ARG A 27 7.73 -6.87 7.25
CA ARG A 27 8.64 -6.23 8.20
C ARG A 27 8.26 -4.76 8.42
N ASP A 28 8.07 -4.02 7.35
CA ASP A 28 7.81 -2.57 7.41
C ASP A 28 6.40 -2.29 7.94
N GLU A 29 5.41 -3.12 7.59
CA GLU A 29 4.08 -3.09 8.21
C GLU A 29 4.15 -3.26 9.73
N LYS A 30 4.88 -4.27 10.23
CA LYS A 30 5.02 -4.53 11.67
C LYS A 30 5.69 -3.36 12.39
N GLN A 31 6.77 -2.83 11.81
CA GLN A 31 7.50 -1.71 12.40
C GLN A 31 6.64 -0.44 12.43
N GLY A 32 6.00 -0.12 11.30
CA GLY A 32 5.09 1.02 11.19
C GLY A 32 3.90 0.91 12.14
N ALA A 33 3.28 -0.26 12.24
CA ALA A 33 2.19 -0.51 13.18
C ALA A 33 2.61 -0.38 14.64
N SER A 34 3.79 -0.89 15.00
CA SER A 34 4.33 -0.72 16.35
C SER A 34 4.50 0.77 16.70
N LEU A 35 5.10 1.56 15.80
CA LEU A 35 5.28 2.99 16.02
C LEU A 35 3.95 3.72 16.13
N PHE A 36 3.01 3.43 15.22
CA PHE A 36 1.65 3.98 15.21
C PHE A 36 0.94 3.74 16.54
N ASN A 37 0.96 2.50 17.04
CA ASN A 37 0.28 2.12 18.28
C ASN A 37 0.90 2.77 19.52
N THR A 38 2.16 3.20 19.45
CA THR A 38 2.83 3.97 20.53
C THR A 38 2.66 5.49 20.40
N GLY A 39 1.81 5.96 19.48
CA GLY A 39 1.57 7.39 19.25
C GLY A 39 2.67 8.10 18.46
N ARG A 40 3.68 7.37 17.97
CA ARG A 40 4.77 7.91 17.15
C ARG A 40 4.34 8.00 15.68
N TYR A 41 3.31 8.80 15.43
CA TYR A 41 2.65 8.87 14.12
C TYR A 41 3.57 9.36 13.00
N SER A 42 4.37 10.41 13.24
CA SER A 42 5.30 10.91 12.23
C SER A 42 6.36 9.87 11.85
N ASP A 43 6.85 9.11 12.85
CA ASP A 43 7.86 8.08 12.64
C ASP A 43 7.30 6.82 11.97
N SER A 44 6.00 6.55 12.10
CA SER A 44 5.36 5.37 11.48
C SER A 44 5.15 5.54 9.98
N ILE A 45 4.90 6.77 9.52
CA ILE A 45 4.62 7.11 8.12
C ILE A 45 5.61 6.49 7.12
N PRO A 46 6.95 6.65 7.27
CA PRO A 46 7.88 6.08 6.29
C PRO A 46 7.79 4.55 6.19
N TYR A 47 7.60 3.84 7.30
CA TYR A 47 7.46 2.39 7.28
C TYR A 47 6.13 1.93 6.68
N LEU A 48 5.03 2.57 7.09
CA LEU A 48 3.71 2.27 6.55
C LEU A 48 3.61 2.62 5.05
N GLY A 49 4.28 3.70 4.64
CA GLY A 49 4.36 4.16 3.26
C GLY A 49 5.15 3.21 2.37
N CYS A 50 6.33 2.76 2.81
CA CYS A 50 7.10 1.75 2.10
C CYS A 50 6.30 0.45 1.95
N ALA A 51 5.66 -0.01 3.02
CA ALA A 51 4.78 -1.19 2.97
C ALA A 51 3.62 -0.98 1.97
N PHE A 52 3.01 0.22 1.95
CA PHE A 52 1.92 0.53 1.02
C PHE A 52 2.38 0.44 -0.45
N ASP A 53 3.50 1.06 -0.80
CA ASP A 53 4.04 1.03 -2.16
C ASP A 53 4.45 -0.39 -2.59
N ILE A 54 5.04 -1.19 -1.69
CA ILE A 54 5.34 -2.61 -1.98
C ILE A 54 4.04 -3.36 -2.26
N ALA A 55 3.01 -3.16 -1.45
CA ALA A 55 1.73 -3.85 -1.61
C ALA A 55 1.05 -3.49 -2.95
N GLU A 56 1.14 -2.24 -3.41
CA GLU A 56 0.63 -1.81 -4.72
C GLU A 56 1.40 -2.48 -5.86
N ILE A 57 2.74 -2.45 -5.84
CA ILE A 57 3.55 -3.10 -6.88
C ILE A 57 3.28 -4.61 -6.92
N LEU A 58 3.20 -5.26 -5.75
CA LEU A 58 2.90 -6.69 -5.68
C LEU A 58 1.49 -7.03 -6.17
N LEU A 59 0.56 -6.07 -6.15
CA LEU A 59 -0.79 -6.23 -6.66
C LEU A 59 -0.83 -6.06 -8.17
N GLU A 60 -0.05 -5.13 -8.72
CA GLU A 60 0.12 -4.99 -10.18
C GLU A 60 0.72 -6.24 -10.83
N LEU A 61 1.61 -6.94 -10.11
CA LEU A 61 2.24 -8.18 -10.55
C LEU A 61 1.37 -9.43 -10.30
N ASP A 62 0.23 -9.27 -9.65
CA ASP A 62 -0.59 -10.39 -9.21
C ASP A 62 -1.66 -10.76 -10.23
N ASP A 63 -1.29 -11.65 -11.16
CA ASP A 63 -2.19 -12.21 -12.17
C ASP A 63 -3.39 -12.97 -11.58
N ASN A 64 -3.38 -13.29 -10.28
CA ASN A 64 -4.42 -14.10 -9.63
C ASN A 64 -5.32 -13.29 -8.69
N ALA A 65 -5.18 -11.97 -8.68
CA ALA A 65 -6.02 -11.08 -7.90
C ALA A 65 -6.21 -11.58 -6.44
N ARG A 66 -5.12 -11.66 -5.66
CA ARG A 66 -5.14 -12.20 -4.29
C ARG A 66 -5.90 -11.23 -3.36
N PRO A 67 -7.09 -11.62 -2.84
CA PRO A 67 -7.93 -10.70 -2.06
C PRO A 67 -7.26 -10.23 -0.75
N TRP A 68 -6.32 -11.01 -0.22
CA TRP A 68 -5.59 -10.63 0.99
C TRP A 68 -4.67 -9.42 0.77
N LEU A 69 -4.14 -9.23 -0.45
CA LEU A 69 -3.24 -8.13 -0.75
C LEU A 69 -3.99 -6.80 -0.84
N ILE A 70 -5.20 -6.82 -1.41
CA ILE A 70 -6.13 -5.68 -1.37
C ILE A 70 -6.49 -5.31 0.06
N LYS A 71 -6.89 -6.30 0.88
CA LYS A 71 -7.20 -6.05 2.29
C LYS A 71 -6.00 -5.43 3.02
N LYS A 72 -4.79 -5.89 2.73
CA LYS A 72 -3.54 -5.34 3.29
C LYS A 72 -3.30 -3.91 2.84
N LEU A 73 -3.44 -3.61 1.55
CA LEU A 73 -3.31 -2.26 1.00
C LEU A 73 -4.32 -1.29 1.65
N GLN A 74 -5.58 -1.69 1.80
CA GLN A 74 -6.60 -0.90 2.49
C GLN A 74 -6.25 -0.66 3.97
N THR A 75 -5.72 -1.68 4.66
CA THR A 75 -5.29 -1.55 6.06
C THR A 75 -4.13 -0.55 6.20
N LEU A 76 -3.12 -0.66 5.34
CA LEU A 76 -1.98 0.26 5.31
C LEU A 76 -2.43 1.69 4.99
N SER A 77 -3.34 1.85 4.03
CA SER A 77 -3.95 3.15 3.68
C SER A 77 -4.65 3.79 4.87
N TYR A 78 -5.50 3.02 5.57
CA TYR A 78 -6.20 3.52 6.76
C TYR A 78 -5.20 4.02 7.82
N MET A 79 -4.16 3.22 8.10
CA MET A 79 -3.13 3.62 9.07
C MET A 79 -2.37 4.86 8.63
N LEU A 80 -2.04 5.01 7.35
CA LEU A 80 -1.40 6.21 6.79
C LEU A 80 -2.29 7.45 6.90
N VAL A 81 -3.57 7.33 6.55
CA VAL A 81 -4.55 8.43 6.68
C VAL A 81 -4.65 8.89 8.13
N CYS A 82 -4.77 7.95 9.07
CA CYS A 82 -4.77 8.26 10.49
C CYS A 82 -3.45 8.86 10.96
N ALA A 83 -2.30 8.32 10.53
CA ALA A 83 -0.99 8.82 10.92
C ALA A 83 -0.79 10.26 10.46
N TYR A 84 -1.13 10.57 9.20
CA TYR A 84 -1.07 11.94 8.69
C TYR A 84 -2.02 12.89 9.40
N GLN A 85 -3.22 12.41 9.77
CA GLN A 85 -4.15 13.22 10.54
C GLN A 85 -3.60 13.57 11.93
N MET A 86 -3.01 12.59 12.62
CA MET A 86 -2.44 12.79 13.95
C MET A 86 -1.11 13.56 13.93
N ALA A 87 -0.35 13.47 12.84
CA ALA A 87 0.87 14.24 12.63
C ALA A 87 0.64 15.65 12.04
N GLU A 88 -0.62 16.12 12.00
CA GLU A 88 -1.04 17.44 11.50
C GLU A 88 -0.67 17.72 10.02
N HIS A 89 -0.49 16.67 9.21
CA HIS A 89 -0.19 16.74 7.78
C HIS A 89 -1.46 16.48 6.93
N ALA A 90 -2.46 17.34 7.09
CA ALA A 90 -3.81 17.11 6.57
C ALA A 90 -3.91 17.01 5.03
N GLU A 91 -2.98 17.58 4.28
CA GLU A 91 -2.98 17.56 2.81
C GLU A 91 -2.64 16.17 2.25
N LEU A 92 -1.77 15.43 2.94
CA LEU A 92 -1.27 14.13 2.46
C LEU A 92 -2.28 13.00 2.70
N LYS A 93 -3.18 13.15 3.68
CA LYS A 93 -4.23 12.16 3.96
C LYS A 93 -5.18 11.96 2.77
N GLN A 94 -5.55 13.05 2.09
CA GLN A 94 -6.46 12.99 0.93
C GLN A 94 -5.79 12.32 -0.25
N ALA A 95 -4.49 12.59 -0.47
CA ALA A 95 -3.72 11.97 -1.54
C ALA A 95 -3.68 10.44 -1.39
N ILE A 96 -3.46 9.93 -0.17
CA ILE A 96 -3.44 8.48 0.10
C ILE A 96 -4.82 7.84 -0.06
N ALA A 97 -5.87 8.49 0.45
CA ALA A 97 -7.23 7.99 0.28
C ALA A 97 -7.62 7.87 -1.21
N LEU A 98 -7.34 8.91 -2.01
CA LEU A 98 -7.62 8.92 -3.45
C LEU A 98 -6.80 7.87 -4.20
N ARG A 99 -5.50 7.74 -3.90
CA ARG A 99 -4.65 6.70 -4.49
C ARG A 99 -5.19 5.30 -4.20
N THR A 100 -5.62 5.05 -2.97
CA THR A 100 -6.20 3.77 -2.56
C THR A 100 -7.51 3.47 -3.29
N ILE A 101 -8.38 4.46 -3.43
CA ILE A 101 -9.64 4.31 -4.20
C ILE A 101 -9.31 3.93 -5.64
N ASN A 102 -8.39 4.64 -6.29
CA ASN A 102 -8.00 4.35 -7.67
C ASN A 102 -7.45 2.93 -7.85
N ILE A 103 -6.56 2.48 -6.97
CA ILE A 103 -6.00 1.12 -7.00
C ILE A 103 -7.11 0.07 -6.85
N VAL A 104 -7.96 0.21 -5.83
CA VAL A 104 -9.02 -0.77 -5.54
C VAL A 104 -10.07 -0.79 -6.65
N SER A 105 -10.45 0.37 -7.20
CA SER A 105 -11.39 0.44 -8.33
C SER A 105 -10.84 -0.24 -9.57
N THR A 106 -9.56 -0.03 -9.92
CA THR A 106 -8.90 -0.71 -11.04
C THR A 106 -8.87 -2.22 -10.84
N TYR A 107 -8.51 -2.66 -9.63
CA TYR A 107 -8.50 -4.08 -9.29
C TYR A 107 -9.89 -4.73 -9.42
N LEU A 108 -10.93 -4.09 -8.87
CA LEU A 108 -12.29 -4.62 -8.95
C LEU A 108 -12.77 -4.70 -10.41
N ALA A 109 -12.46 -3.70 -11.22
CA ALA A 109 -12.77 -3.73 -12.64
C ALA A 109 -12.10 -4.91 -13.36
N ALA A 110 -10.81 -5.16 -13.09
CA ALA A 110 -10.08 -6.30 -13.66
C ALA A 110 -10.69 -7.65 -13.24
N ALA A 111 -11.01 -7.82 -11.96
CA ALA A 111 -11.63 -9.03 -11.44
C ALA A 111 -13.02 -9.32 -12.06
N HIS A 112 -13.81 -8.28 -12.36
CA HIS A 112 -15.10 -8.43 -13.05
C HIS A 112 -14.96 -8.83 -14.53
N HIS A 113 -13.90 -8.40 -15.21
CA HIS A 113 -13.61 -8.78 -16.59
C HIS A 113 -13.23 -10.26 -16.73
N GLU A 114 -12.40 -10.79 -15.83
CA GLU A 114 -12.00 -12.21 -15.84
C GLU A 114 -13.19 -13.16 -15.62
N GLN A 115 -14.12 -12.80 -14.72
CA GLN A 115 -15.33 -13.60 -14.48
C GLN A 115 -16.27 -13.62 -15.68
N SER A 116 -16.27 -12.57 -16.50
CA SER A 116 -17.13 -12.46 -17.70
C SER A 116 -16.53 -13.16 -18.92
N SER A 117 -15.22 -13.42 -18.96
CA SER A 117 -14.53 -14.13 -20.06
C SER A 117 -14.61 -15.67 -19.93
N LEU A 118 -15.13 -16.18 -18.81
CA LEU A 118 -15.29 -17.60 -18.52
C LEU A 118 -16.69 -18.15 -18.86
N TYR A 119 -17.55 -17.32 -19.45
CA TYR A 119 -18.90 -17.66 -19.93
C TYR A 119 -19.07 -17.24 -21.39
#